data_AF-A0A2V2BSY9-F1
#
_entry.id   AF-A0A2V2BSY9-F1
#
_cell.length_a   1.000
_cell.length_b   1.000
_cell.length_c   1.000
_cell.angle_alpha   90.00
_cell.angle_beta   90.00
_cell.angle_gamma   90.00
#
_symmetry.space_group_name_H-M   'P 1'
#
loop_
_entity.id
_entity.type
_entity.pdbx_description
1 polymer ?
#
loop_
_entity_poly.entity_id
_entity_poly.type
_entity_poly.pdbx_seq_one_letter_code
_entity_poly.pdbx_strand_id
1 'polypeptide(L)'
;MTTAKPVIVHAGLRVKDGAADEFIKLASSVVEETRKEPGCVRYQLLQDVFDRQTFYFFEEYADENAYQEHRTKPYMTAFRPERERLLDKYLGVRIMSERFIS
;
A
#
# COMPACT_ATOMS: atom_id res chain seq x y z
N MET A 1 14.17 -16.34 21.37
CA MET A 1 13.53 -15.10 20.87
C MET A 1 13.55 -15.21 19.35
N THR A 2 12.41 -15.46 18.73
CA THR A 2 12.29 -15.45 17.27
C THR A 2 12.45 -13.99 16.83
N THR A 3 13.49 -13.68 16.07
CA THR A 3 13.61 -12.37 15.43
C THR A 3 12.41 -12.19 14.51
N ALA A 4 11.58 -11.19 14.81
CA ALA A 4 10.46 -10.81 13.99
C ALA A 4 10.97 -10.51 12.56
N LYS A 5 10.26 -11.01 11.55
CA LYS A 5 10.68 -10.91 10.15
C LYS A 5 9.90 -9.80 9.46
N PRO A 6 10.56 -8.81 8.84
CA PRO A 6 9.87 -7.77 8.08
C PRO A 6 8.98 -8.36 6.98
N VAL A 7 7.84 -7.71 6.77
CA VAL A 7 6.89 -8.04 5.70
C VAL A 7 6.89 -6.89 4.69
N ILE A 8 7.24 -7.20 3.44
CA ILE A 8 7.24 -6.24 2.34
C ILE A 8 6.00 -6.50 1.48
N VAL A 9 5.27 -5.44 1.15
CA VAL A 9 4.03 -5.51 0.38
C VAL A 9 4.13 -4.56 -0.80
N HIS A 10 3.83 -5.07 -1.99
CA HIS A 10 3.53 -4.24 -3.15
C HIS A 10 2.04 -4.39 -3.49
N ALA A 11 1.29 -3.31 -3.40
CA ALA A 11 -0.12 -3.26 -3.81
C ALA A 11 -0.26 -2.40 -5.06
N GLY A 12 -0.55 -3.02 -6.21
CA GLY A 12 -0.65 -2.34 -7.49
C GLY A 12 -2.09 -2.05 -7.90
N LEU A 13 -2.32 -0.85 -8.41
CA LEU A 13 -3.62 -0.38 -8.89
C LEU A 13 -3.44 0.45 -10.16
N ARG A 14 -4.32 0.24 -11.14
CA ARG A 14 -4.48 1.14 -12.28
C ARG A 14 -5.82 1.85 -12.16
N VAL A 15 -5.81 3.18 -12.14
CA VAL A 15 -7.02 4.01 -12.09
C VAL A 15 -7.57 4.30 -13.49
N LYS A 16 -8.82 4.74 -13.56
CA LYS A 16 -9.45 5.22 -14.79
C LYS A 16 -8.76 6.49 -15.31
N ASP A 17 -8.85 6.72 -16.61
CA ASP A 17 -8.39 7.96 -17.21
C ASP A 17 -9.06 9.18 -16.55
N GLY A 18 -8.26 10.18 -16.18
CA GLY A 18 -8.73 11.37 -15.45
C GLY A 18 -8.92 11.20 -13.94
N ALA A 19 -8.83 9.99 -13.37
CA ALA A 19 -9.04 9.75 -11.94
C ALA A 19 -7.76 9.86 -11.07
N ALA A 20 -6.60 10.15 -11.68
CA ALA A 20 -5.30 10.14 -11.00
C ALA A 20 -5.23 11.12 -9.82
N ASP A 21 -5.64 12.38 -10.02
CA ASP A 21 -5.54 13.40 -8.96
C ASP A 21 -6.49 13.10 -7.79
N GLU A 22 -7.69 12.60 -8.09
CA GLU A 22 -8.65 12.16 -7.08
C GLU A 22 -8.11 10.96 -6.28
N PHE A 23 -7.51 9.98 -6.97
CA PHE A 23 -6.88 8.84 -6.32
C PHE A 23 -5.70 9.26 -5.44
N ILE A 24 -4.84 10.18 -5.91
CA ILE A 24 -3.72 10.71 -5.11
C ILE A 24 -4.24 11.39 -3.85
N LYS A 25 -5.29 12.22 -3.96
CA LYS A 25 -5.92 12.88 -2.80
C LYS A 25 -6.45 11.86 -1.80
N LEU A 26 -7.16 10.84 -2.27
CA LEU A 26 -7.69 9.77 -1.43
C LEU A 26 -6.57 8.94 -0.77
N ALA A 27 -5.52 8.59 -1.53
CA ALA A 27 -4.39 7.82 -1.05
C ALA A 27 -3.51 8.60 -0.05
N SER A 28 -3.46 9.93 -0.16
CA SER A 28 -2.61 10.77 0.70
C SER A 28 -2.96 10.63 2.18
N SER A 29 -4.26 10.59 2.52
CA SER A 29 -4.72 10.36 3.89
C SER A 29 -4.33 8.98 4.41
N VAL A 30 -4.39 7.95 3.57
CA VAL A 30 -3.95 6.59 3.94
C VAL A 30 -2.45 6.54 4.21
N VAL A 31 -1.66 7.20 3.35
CA VAL A 31 -0.20 7.29 3.53
C VAL A 31 0.15 8.00 4.84
N GLU A 32 -0.51 9.11 5.14
CA GLU A 32 -0.30 9.87 6.38
C GLU A 32 -0.64 9.06 7.62
N GLU A 33 -1.79 8.38 7.65
CA GLU A 33 -2.20 7.57 8.80
C GLU A 33 -1.33 6.32 8.97
N THR A 34 -1.00 5.63 7.88
CA THR A 34 -0.19 4.40 7.95
C THR A 34 1.21 4.66 8.49
N ARG A 35 1.82 5.80 8.14
CA ARG A 35 3.13 6.20 8.67
C ARG A 35 3.14 6.47 10.17
N LYS A 36 1.98 6.66 10.80
CA LYS A 36 1.87 6.83 12.26
C LYS A 36 1.79 5.49 12.99
N GLU A 37 1.61 4.38 12.27
CA GLU A 37 1.51 3.06 12.88
C GLU A 37 2.86 2.63 13.46
N PRO A 38 2.94 2.18 14.72
CA PRO A 38 4.22 1.79 15.36
C PRO A 38 4.98 0.69 14.62
N GLY A 39 4.26 -0.19 13.90
CA GLY A 39 4.84 -1.28 13.13
C GLY A 39 5.11 -0.96 11.66
N CYS A 40 4.83 0.26 11.20
CA CYS A 40 5.15 0.70 9.84
C CYS A 40 6.62 1.13 9.77
N VAL A 41 7.41 0.42 8.96
CA VAL A 41 8.82 0.75 8.70
C VAL A 41 8.94 1.69 7.51
N ARG A 42 8.18 1.42 6.45
CA ARG A 42 8.14 2.26 5.24
C ARG A 42 6.77 2.18 4.58
N TYR A 43 6.27 3.32 4.11
CA TYR A 43 5.03 3.38 3.34
C TYR A 43 5.12 4.50 2.29
N GLN A 44 5.08 4.13 1.02
CA GLN A 44 5.21 5.04 -0.11
C GLN A 44 4.17 4.76 -1.18
N LEU A 45 3.53 5.82 -1.66
CA LEU A 45 2.81 5.79 -2.93
C LEU A 45 3.82 6.06 -4.05
N LEU A 46 3.89 5.14 -5.00
CA LEU A 46 4.71 5.22 -6.20
C LEU A 46 3.77 5.34 -7.40
N GLN A 47 4.18 6.11 -8.40
CA GLN A 47 3.49 6.22 -9.68
C GLN A 47 4.40 5.64 -10.77
N ASP A 48 3.84 4.85 -11.67
CA ASP A 48 4.57 4.33 -12.82
C ASP A 48 4.95 5.50 -13.75
N VAL A 49 6.22 5.53 -14.16
CA VAL A 49 6.78 6.60 -14.99
C VAL A 49 6.38 6.51 -16.46
N PHE A 50 5.98 5.33 -16.92
CA PHE A 50 5.52 5.08 -18.28
C PHE A 50 3.98 5.05 -18.38
N ASP A 51 3.32 4.97 -17.23
CA ASP A 51 1.87 4.88 -17.14
C ASP A 51 1.33 5.69 -15.95
N ARG A 52 0.91 6.93 -16.22
CA ARG A 52 0.45 7.86 -15.18
C ARG A 52 -0.84 7.40 -14.47
N GLN A 53 -1.54 6.39 -14.97
CA GLN A 53 -2.71 5.83 -14.31
C GLN A 53 -2.35 4.67 -13.37
N THR A 54 -1.11 4.19 -13.38
CA THR A 54 -0.69 3.06 -12.55
C THR A 54 0.08 3.55 -11.32
N PHE A 55 -0.34 3.02 -10.18
CA PHE A 55 0.23 3.31 -8.87
C PHE A 55 0.55 2.03 -8.12
N TYR A 56 1.55 2.12 -7.24
CA TYR A 56 1.92 1.06 -6.33
C TYR A 56 2.08 1.63 -4.93
N PHE A 57 1.52 0.96 -3.93
CA PHE A 57 1.96 1.13 -2.55
C PHE A 57 3.16 0.21 -2.33
N PHE A 58 4.29 0.79 -1.96
CA PHE A 58 5.38 0.08 -1.31
C PHE A 58 5.15 0.17 0.19
N GLU A 59 4.99 -0.97 0.84
CA GLU A 59 4.76 -1.06 2.28
C GLU A 59 5.80 -2.01 2.88
N GLU A 60 6.34 -1.63 4.03
CA GLU A 60 7.23 -2.44 4.83
C GLU A 60 6.77 -2.35 6.28
N TYR A 61 6.51 -3.51 6.87
CA TYR A 61 6.11 -3.65 8.26
C TYR A 61 7.15 -4.43 9.04
N ALA A 62 7.29 -4.11 10.33
CA ALA A 62 8.24 -4.75 11.22
C ALA A 62 7.99 -6.28 11.31
N ASP A 63 6.73 -6.69 11.24
CA ASP A 63 6.32 -8.09 11.25
C ASP A 63 4.91 -8.32 10.67
N GLU A 64 4.51 -9.59 10.64
CA GLU A 64 3.19 -10.02 10.18
C GLU A 64 2.05 -9.45 11.03
N ASN A 65 2.24 -9.26 12.34
CA ASN A 65 1.19 -8.71 13.20
C ASN A 65 0.93 -7.24 12.83
N ALA A 66 1.97 -6.44 12.65
CA ALA A 66 1.86 -5.06 12.18
C ALA A 66 1.16 -4.98 10.81
N TYR A 67 1.49 -5.87 9.88
CA TYR A 67 0.80 -5.95 8.59
C TYR A 67 -0.69 -6.29 8.73
N GLN A 68 -1.05 -7.27 9.55
CA GLN A 68 -2.44 -7.65 9.77
C GLN A 68 -3.22 -6.53 10.48
N GLU A 69 -2.62 -5.88 11.48
CA GLU A 69 -3.21 -4.72 12.14
C GLU A 69 -3.53 -3.61 11.14
N HIS A 70 -2.54 -3.20 10.32
CA HIS A 70 -2.72 -2.18 9.28
C HIS A 70 -3.95 -2.48 8.42
N ARG A 71 -4.10 -3.73 7.96
CA ARG A 71 -5.22 -4.12 7.09
C ARG A 71 -6.60 -3.94 7.72
N THR A 72 -6.69 -3.92 9.04
CA THR A 72 -7.95 -3.79 9.79
C THR A 72 -8.24 -2.35 10.24
N LYS A 73 -7.29 -1.41 10.06
CA LYS A 73 -7.46 -0.04 10.53
C LYS A 73 -8.69 0.62 9.90
N PRO A 74 -9.41 1.49 10.63
CA PRO A 74 -10.64 2.12 10.13
C PRO A 74 -10.45 2.88 8.81
N TYR A 75 -9.34 3.61 8.62
CA TYR A 75 -9.07 4.31 7.37
C TYR A 75 -8.84 3.35 6.19
N MET A 76 -8.34 2.14 6.41
CA MET A 76 -8.24 1.12 5.35
C MET A 76 -9.61 0.53 5.00
N THR A 77 -10.46 0.31 6.00
CA THR A 77 -11.85 -0.12 5.79
C THR A 77 -12.65 0.90 5.01
N ALA A 78 -12.41 2.20 5.23
CA ALA A 78 -13.01 3.28 4.44
C ALA A 78 -12.36 3.44 3.05
N PHE A 79 -11.04 3.33 2.93
CA PHE A 79 -10.31 3.56 1.68
C PHE A 79 -10.65 2.55 0.58
N ARG A 80 -10.76 1.26 0.92
CA ARG A 80 -10.98 0.19 -0.05
C ARG A 80 -12.24 0.42 -0.92
N PRO A 81 -13.45 0.62 -0.39
CA PRO A 81 -14.62 0.85 -1.23
C PRO A 81 -14.57 2.18 -2.01
N GLU A 82 -13.97 3.23 -1.44
CA GLU A 82 -13.82 4.52 -2.11
C GLU A 82 -12.92 4.41 -3.34
N ARG A 83 -11.75 3.76 -3.20
CA ARG A 83 -10.80 3.62 -4.31
C ARG A 83 -11.36 2.76 -5.45
N GLU A 84 -12.19 1.74 -5.16
CA GLU A 84 -12.74 0.84 -6.19
C GLU A 84 -13.52 1.62 -7.27
N ARG A 85 -14.15 2.74 -6.92
CA ARG A 85 -14.86 3.58 -7.90
C ARG A 85 -13.93 4.22 -8.92
N LEU A 86 -12.66 4.42 -8.54
CA LEU A 86 -11.62 5.05 -9.34
C LEU A 86 -10.82 4.04 -10.16
N LEU A 87 -10.93 2.74 -9.87
CA LEU A 87 -10.10 1.72 -10.52
C LEU A 87 -10.60 1.37 -11.92
N ASP A 88 -9.67 1.31 -12.86
CA ASP A 88 -9.83 0.57 -14.12
C ASP A 88 -9.46 -0.90 -13.90
N LYS A 89 -8.36 -1.14 -13.17
CA LYS A 89 -7.88 -2.50 -12.89
C LYS A 89 -7.15 -2.59 -11.56
N TYR A 90 -7.50 -3.60 -10.77
CA TYR A 90 -6.69 -4.00 -9.63
C TYR A 90 -5.55 -4.91 -10.09
N LEU A 91 -4.30 -4.51 -9.85
CA LEU A 91 -3.10 -5.28 -10.25
C LEU A 91 -2.70 -6.32 -9.20
N GLY A 92 -3.35 -6.30 -8.05
CA GLY A 92 -3.18 -7.26 -6.98
C GLY A 92 -2.18 -6.82 -5.92
N VAL A 93 -2.01 -7.69 -4.92
CA VAL A 93 -1.04 -7.55 -3.85
C VAL A 93 0.00 -8.67 -3.97
N ARG A 94 1.25 -8.33 -3.69
CA ARG A 94 2.34 -9.28 -3.45
C ARG A 94 2.87 -9.06 -2.05
N ILE A 95 2.97 -10.14 -1.29
CA ILE A 95 3.54 -10.17 0.06
C ILE A 95 4.85 -10.93 -0.04
N MET A 96 5.93 -10.32 0.45
CA MET A 96 7.30 -10.72 0.17
C MET A 96 8.14 -10.58 1.44
N SER A 97 9.28 -11.26 1.43
CA SER A 97 10.36 -11.08 2.39
C SER A 97 11.68 -10.95 1.63
N GLU A 98 12.68 -10.35 2.28
CA GLU A 98 14.00 -10.24 1.69
C GLU A 98 14.63 -11.63 1.52
N ARG A 99 15.26 -11.84 0.37
CA ARG A 99 16.09 -13.01 0.09
C ARG A 99 17.54 -12.55 0.04
N PHE A 100 18.30 -12.85 1.09
CA PHE A 100 19.74 -12.59 1.07
C PHE A 100 20.42 -13.53 0.09
N ILE A 101 21.18 -12.94 -0.84
CA ILE A 101 22.02 -13.66 -1.80
C ILE A 101 23.46 -13.37 -1.40
N SER A 102 24.22 -14.45 -1.15
CA SER A 102 25.66 -14.43 -0.90
C SER A 102 26.45 -14.61 -2.18
#